data_AF-A0A4Q5YV06-F1
#
_entry.id   AF-A0A4Q5YV06-F1
#
_cell.length_a   1.000
_cell.length_b   1.000
_cell.length_c   1.000
_cell.angle_alpha   90.00
_cell.angle_beta   90.00
_cell.angle_gamma   90.00
#
_symmetry.space_group_name_H-M   'P 1'
#
loop_
_entity.id
_entity.type
_entity.pdbx_description
1 polymer ?
#
loop_
_entity_poly.entity_id
_entity_poly.type
_entity_poly.pdbx_seq_one_letter_code
_entity_poly.pdbx_strand_id
1 'polypeptide(L)' 'IDTVPFETTSLPTVKTYPVNYDPAFYGIGILFSIVTTYLAGLFPAAKAARIDPVVIIRGK' A
#
# COMPACT_ATOMS: atom_id res chain seq x y z
N ILE A 1 10.87 -13.96 -11.60
CA ILE A 1 10.05 -13.15 -12.53
C ILE A 1 10.84 -12.68 -13.75
N ASP A 2 12.17 -12.63 -13.66
CA ASP A 2 13.08 -12.20 -14.74
C ASP A 2 13.33 -13.24 -15.85
N THR A 3 12.60 -14.36 -15.84
CA THR A 3 12.70 -15.42 -16.86
C THR A 3 11.35 -15.77 -17.45
N VAL A 4 10.31 -15.00 -17.14
CA VAL A 4 9.00 -15.21 -17.74
C VAL A 4 9.10 -14.79 -19.21
N PRO A 5 8.88 -15.72 -20.16
CA PRO A 5 8.99 -15.41 -21.59
C PRO A 5 7.95 -14.35 -21.94
N PHE A 6 8.42 -13.23 -22.47
CA PHE A 6 7.57 -12.16 -22.99
C PHE A 6 7.82 -12.05 -24.49
N GLU A 7 6.99 -12.74 -25.28
CA GLU A 7 7.07 -12.70 -26.74
C GLU A 7 5.97 -11.77 -27.26
N THR A 8 6.36 -10.55 -27.67
CA THR A 8 5.46 -9.60 -28.33
C THR A 8 5.98 -9.26 -29.72
N THR A 9 5.11 -9.35 -30.73
CA THR A 9 5.44 -9.05 -32.13
C THR A 9 5.81 -7.58 -32.35
N SER A 10 5.51 -6.71 -31.39
CA SER A 10 5.81 -5.27 -31.40
C SER A 10 7.19 -4.90 -30.84
N LEU A 11 7.82 -5.74 -30.02
CA LEU A 11 9.17 -5.52 -29.45
C LEU A 11 10.02 -6.81 -29.48
N PRO A 12 10.55 -7.21 -30.65
CA PRO A 12 11.25 -8.49 -30.84
C PRO A 12 12.57 -8.63 -30.06
N THR A 13 13.13 -7.53 -29.56
CA THR A 13 14.38 -7.49 -28.78
C THR A 13 14.16 -7.75 -27.28
N VAL A 14 12.93 -7.62 -26.77
CA VAL A 14 12.61 -7.79 -25.35
C VAL A 14 12.04 -9.20 -25.15
N LYS A 15 12.87 -10.13 -24.65
CA LYS A 15 12.53 -11.55 -24.47
C LYS A 15 12.02 -11.91 -23.07
N THR A 16 12.21 -10.99 -22.13
CA THR A 16 11.81 -11.11 -20.74
C THR A 16 10.87 -9.97 -20.40
N TYR A 17 9.89 -10.23 -19.52
CA TYR A 17 8.99 -9.19 -19.01
C TYR A 17 9.80 -8.01 -18.42
N PRO A 18 9.71 -6.79 -19.00
CA PRO A 18 10.52 -5.66 -18.56
C PRO A 18 9.97 -5.10 -17.25
N VAL A 19 10.56 -5.51 -16.12
CA VAL A 19 10.26 -4.94 -14.80
C VAL A 19 11.25 -3.81 -14.51
N ASN A 20 10.73 -2.64 -14.19
CA ASN A 20 11.55 -1.51 -13.74
C ASN A 20 11.76 -1.63 -12.21
N TYR A 21 13.00 -1.89 -11.80
CA TYR A 21 13.40 -2.03 -10.40
C TYR A 21 13.89 -0.73 -9.76
N ASP A 22 13.41 0.43 -10.23
CA ASP A 22 13.78 1.72 -9.65
C ASP A 22 13.40 1.76 -8.13
N PRO A 23 14.39 1.87 -7.23
CA PRO A 23 14.17 1.92 -5.79
C PRO A 23 13.22 3.05 -5.35
N ALA A 24 13.06 4.10 -6.17
CA ALA A 24 12.14 5.18 -5.90
C ALA A 24 10.70 4.67 -5.72
N PHE A 25 10.22 3.76 -6.58
CA PHE A 25 8.84 3.24 -6.49
C PHE A 25 8.61 2.48 -5.18
N TYR A 26 9.59 1.70 -4.74
CA TYR A 26 9.55 0.99 -3.47
C TYR A 26 9.57 1.95 -2.28
N GLY A 27 10.41 3.00 -2.34
CA GLY A 27 10.46 4.03 -1.31
C GLY A 27 9.13 4.76 -1.13
N ILE A 28 8.49 5.16 -2.24
CA ILE A 28 7.19 5.83 -2.20
C ILE A 28 6.11 4.89 -1.63
N GLY A 29 6.09 3.61 -2.06
CA GLY A 29 5.13 2.63 -1.57
C GLY A 29 5.25 2.34 -0.08
N ILE A 30 6.48 2.18 0.42
CA ILE A 30 6.74 1.96 1.86
C ILE A 30 6.31 3.19 2.66
N LEU A 31 6.72 4.39 2.24
CA LEU A 31 6.36 5.62 2.94
C LEU A 31 4.85 5.84 2.94
N PHE A 32 4.19 5.65 1.80
CA PHE A 32 2.75 5.79 1.66
C PHE A 32 1.99 4.81 2.55
N SER A 33 2.40 3.54 2.60
CA SER A 33 1.74 2.53 3.43
C SER A 33 1.86 2.86 4.92
N ILE A 34 3.04 3.24 5.40
CA ILE A 34 3.26 3.62 6.81
C ILE A 34 2.40 4.82 7.18
N VAL A 35 2.45 5.89 6.38
CA VAL A 35 1.68 7.11 6.64
C VAL A 35 0.18 6.80 6.64
N THR A 36 -0.31 6.07 5.65
CA THR A 36 -1.74 5.76 5.53
C THR A 36 -2.22 4.88 6.68
N THR A 37 -1.47 3.82 7.04
CA THR A 37 -1.82 2.96 8.18
C THR A 37 -1.83 3.73 9.48
N TYR A 38 -0.85 4.61 9.70
CA TYR A 38 -0.80 5.43 10.90
C TYR A 38 -2.00 6.36 11.02
N LEU A 39 -2.33 7.10 9.95
CA LEU A 39 -3.47 8.01 9.94
C LEU A 39 -4.80 7.27 10.09
N ALA A 40 -4.96 6.14 9.39
CA ALA A 40 -6.15 5.30 9.47
C ALA A 40 -6.37 4.73 10.88
N GLY A 41 -5.31 4.45 11.65
CA GLY A 41 -5.42 4.04 13.06
C GLY A 41 -5.60 5.23 14.01
N LEU A 42 -4.87 6.32 13.80
CA LEU A 42 -4.84 7.47 14.71
C LEU A 42 -6.18 8.20 14.76
N PHE A 43 -6.80 8.48 13.61
CA PHE A 43 -8.04 9.26 13.57
C PHE A 43 -9.23 8.61 14.27
N PRO A 44 -9.55 7.31 14.06
CA PRO A 44 -10.61 6.66 14.82
C PRO A 44 -10.26 6.53 16.31
N ALA A 45 -9.00 6.23 16.65
CA ALA A 45 -8.57 6.13 18.04
C ALA A 45 -8.72 7.47 18.78
N ALA A 46 -8.30 8.57 18.16
CA ALA A 46 -8.44 9.92 18.70
C ALA A 46 -9.91 10.33 18.87
N LYS A 47 -10.79 9.91 17.95
CA LYS A 47 -12.23 10.12 18.09
C LYS A 47 -12.81 9.28 19.23
N ALA A 48 -12.48 7.99 19.32
CA ALA A 48 -12.99 7.08 20.33
C ALA A 48 -12.56 7.47 21.75
N ALA A 49 -11.35 8.00 21.93
CA ALA A 49 -10.83 8.47 23.22
C ALA A 49 -11.65 9.61 23.85
N ARG A 50 -12.46 10.33 23.05
CA ARG A 50 -13.34 11.41 23.52
C ARG A 50 -14.78 10.96 23.79
N ILE A 51 -15.12 9.72 23.47
CA ILE A 51 -16.45 9.15 23.67
C ILE A 51 -16.49 8.52 25.05
N ASP A 52 -17.60 8.70 25.78
CA ASP A 52 -17.80 8.07 27.08
C ASP A 52 -17.75 6.54 26.94
N PRO A 53 -16.87 5.83 27.67
CA PRO A 53 -16.76 4.38 27.60
C PRO A 53 -18.07 3.65 27.90
N VAL A 54 -18.96 4.23 28.71
CA VAL A 54 -20.26 3.65 29.02
C VAL A 54 -21.17 3.61 27.78
N VAL A 55 -21.08 4.62 26.91
CA VAL A 55 -21.83 4.67 25.65
C VAL A 55 -21.32 3.57 24.70
N ILE A 56 -20.00 3.39 24.62
CA ILE A 56 -19.36 2.34 23.81
C ILE A 56 -19.81 0.94 24.25
N ILE A 57 -19.80 0.67 25.56
CA ILE A 57 -20.20 -0.64 26.11
C ILE A 57 -21.71 -0.90 25.91
N ARG A 58 -22.52 0.16 25.95
CA ARG A 58 -23.98 0.08 25.76
C ARG A 58 -24.39 0.01 24.28
N GLY A 59 -23.47 0.24 23.35
CA GLY A 59 -23.71 0.16 21.90
C GLY A 59 -24.74 1.15 21.37
N LYS A 60 -24.88 2.33 21.99
CA LYS A 60 -25.77 3.41 21.55
C LYS A 60 -25.04 4.50 20.78
#